data_AF-A0A534WR09-F1
#
_entry.id   AF-A0A534WR09-F1
#
_cell.length_a   1.000
_cell.length_b   1.000
_cell.length_c   1.000
_cell.angle_alpha   90.00
_cell.angle_beta   90.00
_cell.angle_gamma   90.00
#
_symmetry.space_group_name_H-M   'P 1'
#
loop_
_entity.id
_entity.type
_entity.pdbx_description
1 polymer ?
#
loop_
_entity_poly.entity_id
_entity_poly.type
_entity_poly.pdbx_seq_one_letter_code
_entity_poly.pdbx_strand_id
1 'polypeptide(L)'
;MRRVRRVAHHPVLSRPEESLQRVAPGRGRRLIGGHVRCITHGTRSHQATQGTHGVGAAWPFVRVETTRMVAFEVLAPPSGPTLGVVAHIPHGALTVPPEERRRLLLTPAQLEHELLVMTDRHTSELFALVVELGGVAFVNRTSRLVVDPERFPDDAQEPMARVGMGPVYTRTHDGRPLRSSDASERARLLAGYFEPYARAFADLVGCLLDRFGRCLIVDAHSFASRPLPYEPPQNTHRPAICIGTDPFHTRDAIVQAIEDLCRSTGIRTARNHPFAGTYVPPWFSQRDRRVASVMIEVRRDTYMDEATGARSETFAVTRGIVSGILRAAIASWSAVD
;
A
#
# COMPACT_ATOMS: atom_id res chain seq x y z
N MET A 1 15.27 -28.40 14.77
CA MET A 1 13.86 -28.61 15.13
C MET A 1 13.52 -27.85 16.41
N ARG A 2 12.87 -26.69 16.32
CA ARG A 2 12.23 -26.02 17.47
C ARG A 2 10.87 -25.50 17.05
N ARG A 3 9.87 -25.82 17.86
CA ARG A 3 8.43 -25.72 17.62
C ARG A 3 7.96 -24.26 17.50
N VAL A 4 7.23 -23.95 16.43
CA VAL A 4 6.39 -22.76 16.33
C VAL A 4 5.25 -22.90 17.33
N ARG A 5 5.16 -22.00 18.31
CA ARG A 5 4.03 -21.94 19.25
C ARG A 5 2.91 -21.08 18.66
N ARG A 6 1.68 -21.57 18.83
CA ARG A 6 0.40 -21.01 18.39
C ARG A 6 0.23 -19.53 18.76
N VAL A 7 -0.28 -18.75 17.82
CA VAL A 7 -0.78 -17.38 18.04
C VAL A 7 -2.17 -17.46 18.68
N ALA A 8 -2.37 -16.73 19.77
CA ALA A 8 -3.62 -16.63 20.52
C ALA A 8 -4.56 -15.60 19.89
N HIS A 9 -5.87 -15.79 20.14
CA HIS A 9 -6.98 -14.99 19.62
C HIS A 9 -6.92 -13.50 20.03
N HIS A 10 -7.18 -12.60 19.08
CA HIS A 10 -7.46 -11.18 19.32
C HIS A 10 -8.99 -10.88 19.29
N PRO A 11 -9.46 -9.86 20.02
CA PRO A 11 -10.88 -9.55 20.18
C PRO A 11 -11.48 -8.94 18.91
N VAL A 12 -12.75 -9.28 18.69
CA VAL A 12 -13.56 -9.00 17.50
C VAL A 12 -14.02 -7.54 17.48
N LEU A 13 -13.68 -6.78 16.44
CA LEU A 13 -14.38 -5.54 16.09
C LEU A 13 -15.63 -5.90 15.26
N SER A 14 -16.82 -5.65 15.81
CA SER A 14 -18.11 -5.91 15.15
C SER A 14 -18.37 -4.97 13.96
N ARG A 15 -19.08 -5.47 12.93
CA ARG A 15 -19.56 -4.71 11.77
C ARG A 15 -20.78 -3.85 12.16
N PRO A 16 -20.92 -2.59 11.68
CA PRO A 16 -22.19 -1.87 11.75
C PRO A 16 -23.11 -2.19 10.55
N GLU A 17 -24.42 -2.23 10.80
CA GLU A 17 -25.50 -2.48 9.82
C GLU A 17 -25.74 -1.28 8.87
N GLU A 18 -26.23 -1.56 7.65
CA GLU A 18 -26.35 -0.63 6.52
C GLU A 18 -27.64 0.23 6.54
N SER A 19 -27.54 1.46 6.01
CA SER A 19 -28.69 2.27 5.53
C SER A 19 -28.35 2.92 4.18
N LEU A 20 -29.23 2.77 3.17
CA LEU A 20 -28.98 3.02 1.73
C LEU A 20 -29.47 4.39 1.20
N GLN A 21 -28.64 5.12 0.42
CA GLN A 21 -29.04 6.24 -0.47
C GLN A 21 -28.15 6.35 -1.76
N ARG A 22 -28.71 6.81 -2.91
CA ARG A 22 -28.08 6.77 -4.29
C ARG A 22 -28.11 8.12 -5.06
N VAL A 23 -27.10 8.40 -5.93
CA VAL A 23 -27.06 9.48 -6.99
C VAL A 23 -26.15 9.08 -8.22
N ALA A 24 -26.34 9.76 -9.38
CA ALA A 24 -25.98 9.51 -10.81
C ALA A 24 -24.57 9.99 -11.34
N PRO A 25 -24.15 9.74 -12.63
CA PRO A 25 -22.73 9.68 -13.04
C PRO A 25 -22.16 10.89 -13.83
N GLY A 26 -20.81 11.06 -13.80
CA GLY A 26 -20.04 12.00 -14.64
C GLY A 26 -18.53 11.68 -14.69
N ARG A 27 -17.89 12.00 -15.84
CA ARG A 27 -16.50 11.75 -16.35
C ARG A 27 -15.37 11.47 -15.32
N GLY A 28 -14.45 10.57 -15.68
CA GLY A 28 -13.34 10.01 -14.87
C GLY A 28 -12.66 10.94 -13.87
N ARG A 29 -12.56 10.50 -12.61
CA ARG A 29 -12.28 11.33 -11.43
C ARG A 29 -11.56 10.59 -10.29
N ARG A 30 -10.83 11.40 -9.50
CA ARG A 30 -10.04 11.16 -8.28
C ARG A 30 -10.95 10.81 -7.08
N LEU A 31 -10.63 9.81 -6.24
CA LEU A 31 -11.44 9.40 -5.07
C LEU A 31 -10.64 9.45 -3.76
N ILE A 32 -11.21 10.04 -2.72
CA ILE A 32 -10.48 10.61 -1.59
C ILE A 32 -11.21 10.23 -0.27
N GLY A 33 -10.57 9.48 0.67
CA GLY A 33 -10.88 9.48 2.13
C GLY A 33 -11.66 8.32 2.80
N GLY A 34 -11.38 8.11 4.10
CA GLY A 34 -12.31 7.64 5.16
C GLY A 34 -12.70 6.15 5.23
N HIS A 35 -13.76 5.77 4.51
CA HIS A 35 -14.33 4.43 4.54
C HIS A 35 -14.58 3.94 3.13
N VAL A 36 -14.19 2.69 2.87
CA VAL A 36 -14.50 2.01 1.61
C VAL A 36 -15.74 1.15 1.84
N ARG A 37 -16.80 1.36 1.05
CA ARG A 37 -18.03 0.58 1.12
C ARG A 37 -18.33 -0.09 -0.21
N CYS A 38 -18.77 -1.34 -0.17
CA CYS A 38 -19.20 -2.05 -1.37
C CYS A 38 -20.61 -1.60 -1.77
N ILE A 39 -20.88 -1.44 -3.07
CA ILE A 39 -22.25 -1.24 -3.58
C ILE A 39 -22.78 -2.60 -4.02
N THR A 40 -23.65 -3.21 -3.21
CA THR A 40 -24.44 -4.37 -3.63
C THR A 40 -25.59 -3.88 -4.53
N HIS A 41 -25.73 -4.44 -5.74
CA HIS A 41 -26.79 -4.01 -6.66
C HIS A 41 -28.12 -4.68 -6.29
N GLY A 42 -28.90 -4.02 -5.42
CA GLY A 42 -30.33 -4.28 -5.29
C GLY A 42 -31.12 -3.76 -6.51
N THR A 43 -32.11 -4.54 -6.96
CA THR A 43 -33.05 -4.28 -8.06
C THR A 43 -33.82 -2.94 -7.92
N ARG A 44 -34.16 -2.34 -9.08
CA ARG A 44 -34.63 -0.95 -9.27
C ARG A 44 -35.99 -0.61 -8.62
N SER A 45 -36.18 0.67 -8.27
CA SER A 45 -37.41 1.44 -8.57
C SER A 45 -37.15 2.97 -8.55
N HIS A 46 -37.97 3.71 -9.30
CA HIS A 46 -37.85 5.14 -9.65
C HIS A 46 -38.18 6.11 -8.50
N GLN A 47 -37.46 7.23 -8.40
CA GLN A 47 -37.98 8.62 -8.44
C GLN A 47 -36.88 9.65 -8.12
N ALA A 48 -37.03 10.86 -8.66
CA ALA A 48 -36.05 11.94 -8.66
C ALA A 48 -36.37 12.99 -7.58
N THR A 49 -35.34 13.56 -6.93
CA THR A 49 -35.26 14.98 -6.49
C THR A 49 -33.84 15.33 -6.00
N GLN A 50 -33.48 16.61 -6.14
CA GLN A 50 -32.16 17.23 -6.02
C GLN A 50 -31.74 17.55 -4.56
N GLY A 51 -30.43 17.52 -4.27
CA GLY A 51 -29.81 18.03 -3.04
C GLY A 51 -28.28 17.84 -3.07
N THR A 52 -27.51 18.92 -2.94
CA THR A 52 -26.07 19.00 -3.22
C THR A 52 -25.19 18.64 -2.01
N HIS A 53 -24.63 17.43 -2.01
CA HIS A 53 -23.41 17.05 -1.30
C HIS A 53 -22.56 16.18 -2.23
N GLY A 54 -21.27 16.51 -2.39
CA GLY A 54 -20.41 15.95 -3.44
C GLY A 54 -20.08 14.46 -3.23
N VAL A 55 -20.89 13.59 -3.83
CA VAL A 55 -20.64 12.15 -3.95
C VAL A 55 -19.59 11.93 -5.05
N GLY A 56 -18.38 11.51 -4.70
CA GLY A 56 -17.36 11.10 -5.69
C GLY A 56 -17.80 9.79 -6.35
N ALA A 57 -17.98 9.78 -7.67
CA ALA A 57 -18.53 8.64 -8.41
C ALA A 57 -17.55 7.45 -8.45
N ALA A 58 -18.09 6.31 -8.01
CA ALA A 58 -17.47 5.03 -7.70
C ALA A 58 -16.91 4.27 -8.93
N TRP A 59 -15.84 3.49 -8.73
CA TRP A 59 -15.73 2.18 -9.38
C TRP A 59 -17.09 1.48 -9.16
N PRO A 60 -17.77 0.85 -10.15
CA PRO A 60 -19.21 0.54 -10.07
C PRO A 60 -19.73 -0.13 -8.79
N PHE A 61 -18.85 -0.73 -7.98
CA PHE A 61 -19.15 -1.40 -6.72
C PHE A 61 -18.33 -0.91 -5.51
N VAL A 62 -17.54 0.16 -5.58
CA VAL A 62 -16.74 0.68 -4.44
C VAL A 62 -16.99 2.17 -4.24
N ARG A 63 -17.59 2.55 -3.11
CA ARG A 63 -17.70 3.96 -2.67
C ARG A 63 -16.64 4.29 -1.65
N VAL A 64 -16.13 5.52 -1.75
CA VAL A 64 -15.22 6.12 -0.79
C VAL A 64 -15.98 7.28 -0.14
N GLU A 65 -16.34 7.13 1.14
CA GLU A 65 -17.07 8.18 1.89
C GLU A 65 -16.09 9.16 2.54
N THR A 66 -16.26 10.45 2.25
CA THR A 66 -15.37 11.53 2.70
C THR A 66 -15.69 11.94 4.14
N THR A 67 -14.70 11.85 5.02
CA THR A 67 -14.61 12.65 6.25
C THR A 67 -13.31 13.45 6.23
N ARG A 68 -13.27 14.59 6.92
CA ARG A 68 -12.16 15.57 6.85
C ARG A 68 -10.79 14.90 7.08
N MET A 69 -9.80 15.40 6.32
CA MET A 69 -8.42 14.92 6.19
C MET A 69 -8.26 13.58 5.50
N VAL A 70 -7.66 13.63 4.32
CA VAL A 70 -7.61 12.52 3.37
C VAL A 70 -6.35 11.72 3.65
N ALA A 71 -6.46 10.68 4.48
CA ALA A 71 -5.32 9.80 4.74
C ALA A 71 -4.93 8.95 3.53
N PHE A 72 -5.86 8.61 2.63
CA PHE A 72 -5.62 7.76 1.45
C PHE A 72 -6.59 8.07 0.30
N GLU A 73 -6.31 7.52 -0.89
CA GLU A 73 -7.12 7.63 -2.10
C GLU A 73 -7.22 6.26 -2.80
N VAL A 74 -8.36 5.98 -3.44
CA VAL A 74 -8.55 4.82 -4.31
C VAL A 74 -8.62 5.26 -5.76
N LEU A 75 -7.68 4.82 -6.60
CA LEU A 75 -7.69 5.09 -8.03
C LEU A 75 -8.36 3.94 -8.79
N ALA A 76 -9.21 4.30 -9.75
CA ALA A 76 -10.07 3.41 -10.51
C ALA A 76 -10.00 3.73 -12.01
N PRO A 77 -10.11 2.73 -12.92
CA PRO A 77 -10.32 2.98 -14.33
C PRO A 77 -11.70 3.63 -14.49
N PRO A 78 -11.82 4.62 -15.38
CA PRO A 78 -13.09 5.34 -15.57
C PRO A 78 -14.16 4.48 -16.25
N SER A 79 -13.75 3.45 -17.00
CA SER A 79 -14.60 2.50 -17.72
C SER A 79 -13.74 1.31 -18.16
N GLY A 80 -14.38 0.25 -18.66
CA GLY A 80 -13.69 -0.92 -19.22
C GLY A 80 -13.76 -2.16 -18.32
N PRO A 81 -12.97 -3.20 -18.65
CA PRO A 81 -12.94 -4.43 -17.87
C PRO A 81 -12.43 -4.15 -16.45
N THR A 82 -12.90 -4.93 -15.49
CA THR A 82 -12.51 -4.83 -14.09
C THR A 82 -11.87 -6.14 -13.62
N LEU A 83 -10.79 -6.05 -12.86
CA LEU A 83 -10.01 -7.16 -12.33
C LEU A 83 -10.02 -7.14 -10.80
N GLY A 84 -9.97 -8.31 -10.19
CA GLY A 84 -9.75 -8.48 -8.74
C GLY A 84 -8.31 -8.21 -8.34
N VAL A 85 -7.71 -7.10 -8.79
CA VAL A 85 -6.31 -6.74 -8.53
C VAL A 85 -6.25 -5.37 -7.88
N VAL A 86 -5.43 -5.21 -6.84
CA VAL A 86 -5.14 -3.92 -6.21
C VAL A 86 -3.64 -3.67 -6.14
N ALA A 87 -3.21 -2.51 -6.64
CA ALA A 87 -1.90 -1.95 -6.31
C ALA A 87 -2.00 -1.25 -4.96
N HIS A 88 -1.30 -1.74 -3.95
CA HIS A 88 -1.23 -1.11 -2.64
C HIS A 88 0.03 -0.24 -2.59
N ILE A 89 -0.15 1.08 -2.42
CA ILE A 89 0.92 2.08 -2.52
C ILE A 89 1.00 2.85 -1.19
N PRO A 90 1.70 2.29 -0.19
CA PRO A 90 1.66 2.75 1.19
C PRO A 90 2.59 3.92 1.49
N HIS A 91 3.67 4.11 0.73
CA HIS A 91 4.82 4.93 1.14
C HIS A 91 5.23 6.03 0.16
N GLY A 92 4.43 6.30 -0.88
CA GLY A 92 4.76 7.30 -1.90
C GLY A 92 4.47 8.76 -1.53
N ALA A 93 3.86 9.03 -0.37
CA ALA A 93 3.41 10.36 0.03
C ALA A 93 4.46 11.16 0.82
N LEU A 94 4.54 12.46 0.53
CA LEU A 94 5.39 13.43 1.24
C LEU A 94 4.63 14.22 2.30
N THR A 95 3.30 14.20 2.28
CA THR A 95 2.47 15.08 3.10
C THR A 95 2.56 14.72 4.57
N VAL A 96 3.02 15.68 5.38
CA VAL A 96 2.92 15.67 6.84
C VAL A 96 1.94 16.77 7.22
N PRO A 97 0.75 16.45 7.78
CA PRO A 97 -0.23 17.47 8.17
C PRO A 97 0.38 18.51 9.12
N PRO A 98 0.01 19.80 9.04
CA PRO A 98 0.64 20.86 9.84
C PRO A 98 0.65 20.62 11.36
N GLU A 99 -0.41 20.02 11.89
CA GLU A 99 -0.54 19.63 13.29
C GLU A 99 0.45 18.53 13.70
N GLU A 100 0.72 17.58 12.79
CA GLU A 100 1.72 16.53 12.99
C GLU A 100 3.13 17.05 12.78
N ARG A 101 3.31 17.97 11.83
CA ARG A 101 4.59 18.62 11.56
C ARG A 101 5.14 19.33 12.79
N ARG A 102 4.27 19.98 13.59
CA ARG A 102 4.63 20.68 14.84
C ARG A 102 5.09 19.73 15.95
N ARG A 103 4.76 18.45 15.86
CA ARG A 103 5.13 17.42 16.84
C ARG A 103 6.43 16.69 16.49
N LEU A 104 6.95 16.90 15.29
CA LEU A 104 8.26 16.39 14.87
C LEU A 104 9.38 17.26 15.43
N LEU A 105 10.44 16.62 15.93
CA LEU A 105 11.62 17.27 16.52
C LEU A 105 12.61 17.80 15.48
N LEU A 106 12.35 17.55 14.20
CA LEU A 106 13.24 17.93 13.09
C LEU A 106 13.02 19.38 12.66
N THR A 107 14.13 20.08 12.37
CA THR A 107 14.09 21.36 11.64
C THR A 107 13.48 21.17 10.24
N PRO A 108 13.05 22.24 9.53
CA PRO A 108 12.54 22.13 8.17
C PRO A 108 13.48 21.37 7.21
N ALA A 109 14.76 21.73 7.19
CA ALA A 109 15.76 21.07 6.34
C ALA A 109 15.99 19.60 6.72
N GLN A 110 15.99 19.27 8.01
CA GLN A 110 16.13 17.89 8.47
C GLN A 110 14.92 17.03 8.08
N LEU A 111 13.70 17.58 8.16
CA LEU A 111 12.51 16.87 7.72
C LEU A 111 12.50 16.66 6.21
N GLU A 112 12.89 17.67 5.43
CA GLU A 112 12.97 17.54 3.98
C GLU A 112 13.94 16.43 3.57
N HIS A 113 15.10 16.36 4.22
CA HIS A 113 16.06 15.28 4.04
C HIS A 113 15.48 13.92 4.45
N GLU A 114 14.84 13.82 5.62
CA GLU A 114 14.23 12.57 6.07
C GLU A 114 13.12 12.09 5.11
N LEU A 115 12.30 13.01 4.60
CA LEU A 115 11.27 12.71 3.59
C LEU A 115 11.89 12.26 2.27
N LEU A 116 13.02 12.82 1.86
CA LEU A 116 13.75 12.37 0.68
C LEU A 116 14.24 10.92 0.85
N VAL A 117 14.79 10.58 2.02
CA VAL A 117 15.35 9.25 2.30
C VAL A 117 14.25 8.20 2.50
N MET A 118 13.15 8.53 3.17
CA MET A 118 12.15 7.54 3.62
C MET A 118 10.95 7.34 2.68
N THR A 119 10.80 8.18 1.66
CA THR A 119 9.62 8.13 0.77
C THR A 119 9.90 7.31 -0.48
N ASP A 120 8.97 6.42 -0.81
CA ASP A 120 9.02 5.60 -2.02
C ASP A 120 8.47 6.41 -3.19
N ARG A 121 9.18 7.49 -3.55
CA ARG A 121 8.70 8.48 -4.53
C ARG A 121 8.40 7.84 -5.87
N HIS A 122 7.40 8.38 -6.57
CA HIS A 122 6.96 7.98 -7.93
C HIS A 122 6.39 6.56 -8.06
N THR A 123 6.23 5.79 -6.96
CA THR A 123 5.62 4.45 -6.97
C THR A 123 4.21 4.44 -7.59
N SER A 124 3.38 5.45 -7.30
CA SER A 124 2.07 5.61 -7.95
C SER A 124 2.13 5.58 -9.49
N GLU A 125 3.21 6.07 -10.08
CA GLU A 125 3.37 6.13 -11.53
C GLU A 125 4.05 4.89 -12.12
N LEU A 126 4.99 4.31 -11.37
CA LEU A 126 5.61 3.02 -11.72
C LEU A 126 4.55 1.90 -11.76
N PHE A 127 3.59 1.93 -10.85
CA PHE A 127 2.55 0.90 -10.70
C PHE A 127 1.20 1.26 -11.33
N ALA A 128 1.11 2.37 -12.05
CA ALA A 128 -0.13 2.88 -12.66
C ALA A 128 -0.80 1.86 -13.61
N LEU A 129 -0.02 0.94 -14.20
CA LEU A 129 -0.52 -0.06 -15.13
C LEU A 129 -1.61 -0.96 -14.50
N VAL A 130 -1.59 -1.19 -13.18
CA VAL A 130 -2.65 -1.98 -12.52
C VAL A 130 -4.02 -1.34 -12.80
N VAL A 131 -4.12 -0.01 -12.71
CA VAL A 131 -5.35 0.72 -13.01
C VAL A 131 -5.69 0.68 -14.50
N GLU A 132 -4.69 0.86 -15.36
CA GLU A 132 -4.85 0.80 -16.81
C GLU A 132 -5.35 -0.57 -17.31
N LEU A 133 -5.03 -1.66 -16.60
CA LEU A 133 -5.49 -3.02 -16.91
C LEU A 133 -6.86 -3.37 -16.34
N GLY A 134 -7.46 -2.50 -15.53
CA GLY A 134 -8.75 -2.75 -14.91
C GLY A 134 -8.70 -3.12 -13.43
N GLY A 135 -7.56 -3.00 -12.74
CA GLY A 135 -7.44 -3.13 -11.27
C GLY A 135 -7.52 -1.78 -10.54
N VAL A 136 -7.56 -1.78 -9.20
CA VAL A 136 -7.55 -0.56 -8.36
C VAL A 136 -6.13 -0.21 -7.94
N ALA A 137 -5.89 1.05 -7.54
CA ALA A 137 -4.78 1.39 -6.67
C ALA A 137 -5.28 1.99 -5.36
N PHE A 138 -4.74 1.53 -4.22
CA PHE A 138 -4.98 2.10 -2.90
C PHE A 138 -3.73 2.88 -2.47
N VAL A 139 -3.81 4.20 -2.51
CA VAL A 139 -2.66 5.10 -2.38
C VAL A 139 -2.74 5.86 -1.06
N ASN A 140 -1.76 5.65 -0.17
CA ASN A 140 -1.61 6.47 1.02
C ASN A 140 -1.28 7.91 0.62
N ARG A 141 -1.91 8.87 1.28
CA ARG A 141 -1.71 10.32 1.05
C ARG A 141 -1.02 11.00 2.21
N THR A 142 -0.71 10.26 3.27
CA THR A 142 0.06 10.72 4.41
C THR A 142 1.45 10.09 4.38
N SER A 143 2.49 10.87 4.63
CA SER A 143 3.86 10.34 4.73
C SER A 143 3.95 9.30 5.84
N ARG A 144 4.74 8.25 5.62
CA ARG A 144 4.98 7.23 6.64
C ARG A 144 5.72 7.74 7.88
N LEU A 145 6.33 8.93 7.79
CA LEU A 145 6.86 9.60 8.98
C LEU A 145 5.75 9.96 9.97
N VAL A 146 4.50 10.14 9.54
CA VAL A 146 3.34 10.30 10.43
C VAL A 146 2.98 8.94 11.04
N VAL A 147 2.59 8.00 10.19
CA VAL A 147 2.28 6.61 10.52
C VAL A 147 2.67 5.71 9.35
N ASP A 148 3.38 4.63 9.63
CA ASP A 148 3.66 3.58 8.65
C ASP A 148 2.55 2.52 8.70
N PRO A 149 1.70 2.41 7.67
CA PRO A 149 0.56 1.50 7.69
C PRO A 149 0.94 0.02 7.51
N GLU A 150 2.20 -0.29 7.25
CA GLU A 150 2.69 -1.65 7.00
C GLU A 150 3.55 -2.21 8.12
N ARG A 151 3.36 -1.67 9.31
CA ARG A 151 3.96 -2.17 10.53
C ARG A 151 2.91 -2.84 11.38
N PHE A 152 3.29 -3.83 12.16
CA PHE A 152 2.36 -4.41 13.12
C PHE A 152 2.03 -3.38 14.22
N PRO A 153 0.75 -3.22 14.58
CA PRO A 153 0.32 -2.23 15.57
C PRO A 153 0.82 -2.55 16.99
N ASP A 154 1.24 -3.78 17.24
CA ASP A 154 1.86 -4.22 18.49
C ASP A 154 3.39 -4.24 18.34
N ASP A 155 4.07 -3.34 19.05
CA ASP A 155 5.53 -3.21 19.00
C ASP A 155 6.25 -4.49 19.47
N ALA A 156 5.60 -5.35 20.28
CA ALA A 156 6.17 -6.64 20.67
C ALA A 156 6.28 -7.62 19.48
N GLN A 157 5.46 -7.42 18.46
CA GLN A 157 5.39 -8.25 17.24
C GLN A 157 6.05 -7.56 16.04
N GLU A 158 6.39 -6.28 16.14
CA GLU A 158 7.01 -5.48 15.08
C GLU A 158 8.54 -5.38 15.28
N PRO A 159 9.37 -6.12 14.51
CA PRO A 159 10.82 -6.08 14.65
C PRO A 159 11.42 -4.67 14.52
N MET A 160 10.85 -3.83 13.65
CA MET A 160 11.33 -2.46 13.41
C MET A 160 11.04 -1.51 14.57
N ALA A 161 10.16 -1.88 15.52
CA ALA A 161 9.95 -1.09 16.72
C ALA A 161 11.23 -0.98 17.58
N ARG A 162 12.12 -1.98 17.53
CA ARG A 162 13.39 -1.99 18.28
C ARG A 162 14.36 -0.89 17.86
N VAL A 163 14.30 -0.46 16.60
CA VAL A 163 15.09 0.66 16.07
C VAL A 163 14.27 1.96 16.01
N GLY A 164 13.09 1.98 16.64
CA GLY A 164 12.21 3.14 16.68
C GLY A 164 11.45 3.41 15.38
N MET A 165 11.27 2.40 14.54
CA MET A 165 10.58 2.48 13.24
C MET A 165 9.39 1.50 13.15
N GLY A 166 8.64 1.37 14.25
CA GLY A 166 7.35 0.66 14.31
C GLY A 166 6.23 1.42 13.57
N PRO A 167 4.93 1.19 13.83
CA PRO A 167 3.85 1.90 13.12
C PRO A 167 3.85 3.41 13.37
N VAL A 168 4.39 3.84 14.50
CA VAL A 168 4.67 5.25 14.81
C VAL A 168 6.17 5.39 15.03
N TYR A 169 6.87 6.00 14.08
CA TYR A 169 8.32 6.16 14.18
C TYR A 169 8.65 7.10 15.34
N THR A 170 9.59 6.72 16.19
CA THR A 170 10.21 7.57 17.22
C THR A 170 11.62 7.99 16.83
N ARG A 171 12.22 7.31 15.85
CA ARG A 171 13.56 7.57 15.31
C ARG A 171 13.52 7.79 13.80
N THR A 172 14.45 8.59 13.30
CA THR A 172 14.74 8.75 11.86
C THR A 172 15.50 7.55 11.31
N HIS A 173 15.71 7.52 9.99
CA HIS A 173 16.49 6.49 9.30
C HIS A 173 17.92 6.32 9.84
N ASP A 174 18.48 7.39 10.43
CA ASP A 174 19.81 7.46 11.02
C ASP A 174 19.80 7.47 12.57
N GLY A 175 18.66 7.17 13.20
CA GLY A 175 18.56 6.96 14.65
C GLY A 175 18.42 8.22 15.50
N ARG A 176 18.31 9.40 14.89
CA ARG A 176 17.99 10.64 15.62
C ARG A 176 16.54 10.63 16.11
N PRO A 177 16.21 11.30 17.22
CA PRO A 177 14.82 11.45 17.66
C PRO A 177 13.96 12.13 16.60
N LEU A 178 12.87 11.47 16.19
CA LEU A 178 11.88 12.03 15.27
C LEU A 178 10.74 12.74 16.00
N ARG A 179 10.27 12.16 17.11
CA ARG A 179 9.17 12.65 17.95
C ARG A 179 9.27 12.08 19.37
N SER A 180 8.39 12.55 20.26
CA SER A 180 8.20 11.94 21.58
C SER A 180 7.79 10.47 21.48
N SER A 181 8.31 9.62 22.37
CA SER A 181 7.88 8.22 22.55
C SER A 181 6.70 8.07 23.51
N ASP A 182 5.95 9.15 23.75
CA ASP A 182 4.79 9.17 24.63
C ASP A 182 3.68 8.24 24.12
N ALA A 183 3.13 7.44 25.04
CA ALA A 183 2.12 6.43 24.70
C ALA A 183 0.80 7.05 24.23
N SER A 184 0.42 8.23 24.76
CA SER A 184 -0.81 8.91 24.36
C SER A 184 -0.72 9.46 22.94
N GLU A 185 0.46 9.98 22.56
CA GLU A 185 0.74 10.42 21.19
C GLU A 185 0.72 9.25 20.20
N ARG A 186 1.33 8.12 20.57
CA ARG A 186 1.26 6.88 19.77
C ARG A 186 -0.19 6.43 19.57
N ALA A 187 -0.98 6.34 20.64
CA ALA A 187 -2.37 5.93 20.57
C ALA A 187 -3.21 6.86 19.67
N ARG A 188 -2.99 8.18 19.77
CA ARG A 188 -3.67 9.18 18.94
C ARG A 188 -3.36 9.01 17.46
N LEU A 189 -2.10 8.80 17.10
CA LEU A 189 -1.68 8.59 15.70
C LEU A 189 -2.24 7.28 15.14
N LEU A 190 -2.24 6.21 15.93
CA LEU A 190 -2.84 4.94 15.51
C LEU A 190 -4.35 5.08 15.26
N ALA A 191 -5.10 5.66 16.20
CA ALA A 191 -6.53 5.86 16.05
C ALA A 191 -6.89 6.82 14.89
N GLY A 192 -6.07 7.87 14.68
CA GLY A 192 -6.35 8.90 13.68
C GLY A 192 -5.92 8.55 12.24
N TYR A 193 -4.87 7.75 12.07
CA TYR A 193 -4.29 7.46 10.74
C TYR A 193 -4.16 5.97 10.45
N PHE A 194 -3.66 5.17 11.38
CA PHE A 194 -3.39 3.74 11.15
C PHE A 194 -4.69 2.93 11.00
N GLU A 195 -5.56 3.00 12.00
CA GLU A 195 -6.78 2.18 12.07
C GLU A 195 -7.75 2.50 10.91
N PRO A 196 -8.02 3.78 10.55
CA PRO A 196 -8.86 4.10 9.40
C PRO A 196 -8.27 3.60 8.08
N TYR A 197 -6.95 3.75 7.89
CA TYR A 197 -6.26 3.23 6.71
C TYR A 197 -6.39 1.72 6.60
N ALA A 198 -6.07 1.00 7.67
CA ALA A 198 -6.10 -0.46 7.72
C ALA A 198 -7.51 -1.00 7.49
N ARG A 199 -8.53 -0.37 8.09
CA ARG A 199 -9.94 -0.73 7.86
C ARG A 199 -10.35 -0.47 6.42
N ALA A 200 -10.07 0.70 5.87
CA ALA A 200 -10.44 1.02 4.49
C ALA A 200 -9.80 0.09 3.46
N PHE A 201 -8.54 -0.29 3.64
CA PHE A 201 -7.90 -1.26 2.76
C PHE A 201 -8.47 -2.67 2.93
N ALA A 202 -8.77 -3.10 4.16
CA ALA A 202 -9.45 -4.37 4.41
C ALA A 202 -10.84 -4.41 3.75
N ASP A 203 -11.60 -3.32 3.84
CA ASP A 203 -12.91 -3.20 3.20
C ASP A 203 -12.79 -3.25 1.67
N LEU A 204 -11.78 -2.60 1.07
CA LEU A 204 -11.51 -2.69 -0.36
C LEU A 204 -11.21 -4.13 -0.79
N VAL A 205 -10.32 -4.83 -0.07
CA VAL A 205 -10.01 -6.24 -0.36
C VAL A 205 -11.28 -7.10 -0.22
N GLY A 206 -12.10 -6.84 0.78
CA GLY A 206 -13.43 -7.46 0.93
C GLY A 206 -14.32 -7.24 -0.30
N CYS A 207 -14.42 -6.01 -0.80
CA CYS A 207 -15.20 -5.73 -2.02
C CYS A 207 -14.66 -6.46 -3.25
N LEU A 208 -13.34 -6.60 -3.39
CA LEU A 208 -12.75 -7.35 -4.49
C LEU A 208 -13.05 -8.85 -4.37
N LEU A 209 -12.99 -9.42 -3.15
CA LEU A 209 -13.36 -10.80 -2.90
C LEU A 209 -14.85 -11.06 -3.19
N ASP A 210 -15.75 -10.20 -2.72
CA ASP A 210 -17.19 -10.33 -2.93
C ASP A 210 -17.55 -10.25 -4.43
N ARG A 211 -16.81 -9.44 -5.20
CA ARG A 211 -17.07 -9.24 -6.62
C ARG A 211 -16.46 -10.32 -7.51
N PHE A 212 -15.22 -10.70 -7.25
CA PHE A 212 -14.42 -11.53 -8.16
C PHE A 212 -14.14 -12.93 -7.62
N GLY A 213 -14.53 -13.23 -6.38
CA GLY A 213 -14.22 -14.49 -5.70
C GLY A 213 -12.75 -14.65 -5.31
N ARG A 214 -11.86 -13.75 -5.77
CA ARG A 214 -10.42 -13.73 -5.51
C ARG A 214 -9.86 -12.31 -5.63
N CYS A 215 -8.75 -12.05 -4.93
CA CYS A 215 -8.07 -10.77 -4.94
C CYS A 215 -6.56 -10.99 -5.06
N LEU A 216 -5.87 -10.25 -5.94
CA LEU A 216 -4.41 -10.11 -5.94
C LEU A 216 -4.04 -8.74 -5.41
N ILE A 217 -3.23 -8.70 -4.36
CA ILE A 217 -2.56 -7.50 -3.88
C ILE A 217 -1.18 -7.45 -4.53
N VAL A 218 -0.90 -6.37 -5.25
CA VAL A 218 0.43 -6.00 -5.69
C VAL A 218 0.92 -4.92 -4.73
N ASP A 219 1.81 -5.32 -3.85
CA ASP A 219 2.34 -4.49 -2.78
C ASP A 219 3.57 -3.71 -3.30
N ALA A 220 3.42 -2.40 -3.45
CA ALA A 220 4.21 -1.60 -4.38
C ALA A 220 5.17 -0.64 -3.69
N HIS A 221 6.47 -0.89 -3.86
CA HIS A 221 7.53 -0.20 -3.11
C HIS A 221 8.70 0.25 -3.96
N SER A 222 9.52 1.08 -3.33
CA SER A 222 10.89 1.30 -3.78
C SER A 222 11.84 1.47 -2.61
N PHE A 223 13.11 1.14 -2.84
CA PHE A 223 14.10 1.12 -1.78
C PHE A 223 15.41 1.78 -2.22
N ALA A 224 16.17 2.25 -1.23
CA ALA A 224 17.44 2.93 -1.47
C ALA A 224 18.48 1.99 -2.09
N SER A 225 19.27 2.53 -3.01
CA SER A 225 20.36 1.86 -3.71
C SER A 225 21.46 1.37 -2.77
N ARG A 226 21.61 2.03 -1.62
CA ARG A 226 22.51 1.68 -0.54
C ARG A 226 21.71 1.39 0.74
N PRO A 227 22.18 0.47 1.60
CA PRO A 227 21.58 0.28 2.91
C PRO A 227 21.54 1.58 3.71
N LEU A 228 20.40 1.85 4.32
CA LEU A 228 20.24 2.92 5.29
C LEU A 228 20.78 2.46 6.66
N PRO A 229 21.14 3.39 7.57
CA PRO A 229 21.77 3.03 8.85
C PRO A 229 20.92 2.12 9.73
N TYR A 230 19.59 2.19 9.64
CA TYR A 230 18.69 1.32 10.42
C TYR A 230 18.69 -0.15 9.95
N GLU A 231 19.22 -0.46 8.75
CA GLU A 231 19.09 -1.78 8.12
C GLU A 231 20.21 -2.76 8.57
N PRO A 232 19.87 -3.92 9.18
CA PRO A 232 20.82 -4.96 9.54
C PRO A 232 20.72 -6.21 8.63
N PRO A 233 21.83 -6.87 8.26
CA PRO A 233 23.17 -6.30 8.07
C PRO A 233 23.17 -5.32 6.87
N GLN A 234 24.22 -4.51 6.75
CA GLN A 234 24.44 -3.56 5.65
C GLN A 234 24.68 -4.29 4.31
N ASN A 235 23.64 -4.96 3.80
CA ASN A 235 23.75 -5.89 2.69
C ASN A 235 23.84 -5.12 1.37
N THR A 236 24.94 -5.34 0.66
CA THR A 236 25.23 -4.76 -0.65
C THR A 236 24.51 -5.49 -1.80
N HIS A 237 23.93 -6.66 -1.54
CA HIS A 237 23.11 -7.40 -2.50
C HIS A 237 21.72 -6.77 -2.65
N ARG A 238 21.65 -5.75 -3.51
CA ARG A 238 20.45 -4.97 -3.82
C ARG A 238 20.19 -4.99 -5.32
N PRO A 239 19.54 -6.02 -5.87
CA PRO A 239 19.18 -6.05 -7.28
C PRO A 239 18.24 -4.89 -7.66
N ALA A 240 18.06 -4.65 -8.96
CA ALA A 240 17.18 -3.58 -9.42
C ALA A 240 15.70 -3.81 -9.03
N ILE A 241 15.31 -5.08 -8.93
CA ILE A 241 13.97 -5.53 -8.54
C ILE A 241 14.11 -6.54 -7.40
N CYS A 242 13.38 -6.36 -6.31
CA CYS A 242 13.28 -7.34 -5.23
C CYS A 242 11.83 -7.80 -5.09
N ILE A 243 11.65 -9.05 -4.69
CA ILE A 243 10.34 -9.69 -4.59
C ILE A 243 10.14 -10.16 -3.15
N GLY A 244 9.25 -9.50 -2.42
CA GLY A 244 8.84 -9.97 -1.10
C GLY A 244 7.68 -10.95 -1.21
N THR A 245 7.71 -11.99 -0.38
CA THR A 245 6.73 -13.08 -0.42
C THR A 245 6.22 -13.46 0.96
N ASP A 246 4.99 -13.95 1.01
CA ASP A 246 4.38 -14.63 2.15
C ASP A 246 4.04 -16.08 1.74
N PRO A 247 4.49 -17.13 2.46
CA PRO A 247 4.26 -18.52 2.07
C PRO A 247 2.78 -18.95 1.97
N PHE A 248 1.86 -18.20 2.58
CA PHE A 248 0.43 -18.47 2.52
C PHE A 248 -0.23 -17.72 1.36
N HIS A 249 0.17 -16.47 1.10
CA HIS A 249 -0.49 -15.59 0.15
C HIS A 249 0.22 -15.46 -1.21
N THR A 250 1.53 -15.67 -1.26
CA THR A 250 2.27 -15.57 -2.52
C THR A 250 2.29 -16.92 -3.23
N ARG A 251 1.75 -16.96 -4.45
CA ARG A 251 1.81 -18.15 -5.31
C ARG A 251 3.17 -18.21 -6.01
N ASP A 252 3.84 -19.35 -5.97
CA ASP A 252 5.16 -19.54 -6.60
C ASP A 252 5.16 -19.22 -8.10
N ALA A 253 4.06 -19.54 -8.80
CA ALA A 253 3.90 -19.23 -10.22
C ALA A 253 3.97 -17.73 -10.52
N ILE A 254 3.53 -16.86 -9.60
CA ILE A 254 3.63 -15.41 -9.76
C ILE A 254 5.09 -14.99 -9.68
N VAL A 255 5.81 -15.48 -8.66
CA VAL A 255 7.23 -15.16 -8.46
C VAL A 255 8.07 -15.65 -9.63
N GLN A 256 7.82 -16.88 -10.09
CA GLN A 256 8.51 -17.47 -11.24
C GLN A 256 8.30 -16.65 -12.51
N ALA A 257 7.07 -16.20 -12.78
CA ALA A 257 6.77 -15.37 -13.95
C ALA A 257 7.51 -14.03 -13.91
N ILE A 258 7.63 -13.41 -12.74
CA ILE A 258 8.41 -12.17 -12.55
C ILE A 258 9.90 -12.44 -12.81
N GLU A 259 10.46 -13.48 -12.20
CA GLU A 259 11.87 -13.81 -12.32
C GLU A 259 12.27 -14.22 -13.74
N ASP A 260 11.42 -14.98 -14.46
CA ASP A 260 11.69 -15.37 -15.84
C ASP A 260 11.68 -14.17 -16.77
N LEU A 261 10.73 -13.23 -16.59
CA LEU A 261 10.73 -11.96 -17.32
C LEU A 261 12.01 -11.16 -17.03
N CYS A 262 12.36 -10.97 -15.76
CA CYS A 262 13.58 -10.24 -15.38
C CYS A 262 14.83 -10.91 -15.95
N ARG A 263 14.95 -12.24 -15.85
CA ARG A 263 16.07 -13.01 -16.42
C ARG A 263 16.17 -12.83 -17.93
N SER A 264 15.04 -12.90 -18.64
CA SER A 264 14.99 -12.72 -20.10
C SER A 264 15.41 -11.31 -20.56
N THR A 265 15.33 -10.33 -19.65
CA THR A 265 15.68 -8.91 -19.91
C THR A 265 17.00 -8.49 -19.27
N GLY A 266 17.77 -9.44 -18.71
CA GLY A 266 19.06 -9.17 -18.07
C GLY A 266 18.96 -8.49 -16.69
N ILE A 267 17.76 -8.40 -16.11
CA ILE A 267 17.50 -7.76 -14.82
C ILE A 267 17.70 -8.78 -13.72
N ARG A 268 18.58 -8.45 -12.77
CA ARG A 268 18.77 -9.27 -11.56
C ARG A 268 17.62 -9.05 -10.59
N THR A 269 17.21 -10.13 -9.94
CA THR A 269 16.20 -10.14 -8.88
C THR A 269 16.74 -10.79 -7.61
N ALA A 270 16.08 -10.54 -6.49
CA ALA A 270 16.22 -11.34 -5.26
C ALA A 270 14.86 -11.52 -4.61
N ARG A 271 14.65 -12.67 -3.96
CA ARG A 271 13.46 -12.95 -3.14
C ARG A 271 13.76 -12.62 -1.69
N ASN A 272 12.83 -11.94 -1.01
CA ASN A 272 12.89 -11.64 0.42
C ASN A 272 14.22 -11.00 0.87
N HIS A 273 14.78 -10.16 0.00
CA HIS A 273 16.04 -9.50 0.23
C HIS A 273 16.13 -8.21 -0.59
N PRO A 274 16.48 -7.05 -0.01
CA PRO A 274 16.83 -6.83 1.41
C PRO A 274 15.62 -6.91 2.36
N PHE A 275 14.40 -6.71 1.85
CA PHE A 275 13.18 -6.81 2.63
C PHE A 275 12.37 -8.05 2.24
N ALA A 276 11.60 -8.56 3.20
CA ALA A 276 10.82 -9.78 3.08
C ALA A 276 9.37 -9.52 3.44
N GLY A 277 8.49 -10.40 2.97
CA GLY A 277 7.06 -10.31 3.23
C GLY A 277 6.30 -9.54 2.15
N THR A 278 5.00 -9.44 2.35
CA THR A 278 4.09 -8.63 1.54
C THR A 278 2.85 -8.35 2.38
N TYR A 279 2.23 -7.19 2.16
CA TYR A 279 1.10 -6.78 2.97
C TYR A 279 -0.18 -7.54 2.61
N VAL A 280 -0.88 -8.01 3.63
CA VAL A 280 -2.23 -8.56 3.57
C VAL A 280 -3.00 -8.06 4.80
N PRO A 281 -4.22 -7.52 4.66
CA PRO A 281 -4.97 -7.03 5.81
C PRO A 281 -5.14 -8.14 6.87
N PRO A 282 -4.99 -7.83 8.17
CA PRO A 282 -5.04 -8.85 9.24
C PRO A 282 -6.28 -9.76 9.23
N TRP A 283 -7.42 -9.25 8.72
CA TRP A 283 -8.66 -10.02 8.57
C TRP A 283 -8.52 -11.23 7.64
N PHE A 284 -7.65 -11.14 6.62
CA PHE A 284 -7.43 -12.18 5.61
C PHE A 284 -6.09 -12.90 5.75
N SER A 285 -5.13 -12.27 6.42
CA SER A 285 -3.76 -12.77 6.60
C SER A 285 -3.76 -14.15 7.27
N GLN A 286 -3.08 -15.12 6.63
CA GLN A 286 -2.97 -16.52 7.05
C GLN A 286 -4.32 -17.25 7.21
N ARG A 287 -5.39 -16.72 6.59
CA ARG A 287 -6.77 -17.22 6.77
C ARG A 287 -7.50 -17.47 5.45
N ASP A 288 -7.38 -16.57 4.47
CA ASP A 288 -8.12 -16.65 3.21
C ASP A 288 -7.20 -16.81 1.99
N ARG A 289 -7.19 -18.01 1.41
CA ARG A 289 -6.38 -18.35 0.22
C ARG A 289 -6.87 -17.70 -1.07
N ARG A 290 -8.07 -17.10 -1.06
CA ARG A 290 -8.59 -16.31 -2.19
C ARG A 290 -7.88 -14.95 -2.31
N VAL A 291 -7.20 -14.51 -1.25
CA VAL A 291 -6.31 -13.35 -1.27
C VAL A 291 -4.89 -13.82 -1.59
N ALA A 292 -4.41 -13.47 -2.77
CA ALA A 292 -3.00 -13.59 -3.13
C ALA A 292 -2.30 -12.24 -2.91
N SER A 293 -1.01 -12.26 -2.58
CA SER A 293 -0.21 -11.04 -2.44
C SER A 293 1.23 -11.26 -2.88
N VAL A 294 1.84 -10.23 -3.46
CA VAL A 294 3.27 -10.19 -3.82
C VAL A 294 3.79 -8.77 -3.68
N MET A 295 4.95 -8.62 -3.03
CA MET A 295 5.63 -7.33 -2.94
C MET A 295 6.63 -7.20 -4.09
N ILE A 296 6.61 -6.04 -4.74
CA ILE A 296 7.58 -5.67 -5.77
C ILE A 296 8.26 -4.39 -5.31
N GLU A 297 9.57 -4.48 -5.10
CA GLU A 297 10.40 -3.34 -4.71
C GLU A 297 11.33 -2.95 -5.86
N VAL A 298 11.31 -1.66 -6.21
CA VAL A 298 12.16 -1.10 -7.27
C VAL A 298 13.32 -0.31 -6.65
N ARG A 299 14.56 -0.60 -7.01
CA ARG A 299 15.72 0.15 -6.49
C ARG A 299 15.71 1.57 -7.07
N ARG A 300 15.78 2.59 -6.21
CA ARG A 300 15.46 3.99 -6.58
C ARG A 300 16.40 4.60 -7.61
N ASP A 301 17.70 4.29 -7.56
CA ASP A 301 18.69 4.73 -8.57
C ASP A 301 18.36 4.30 -10.01
N THR A 302 17.46 3.33 -10.20
CA THR A 302 17.03 2.92 -11.55
C THR A 302 16.03 3.89 -12.18
N TYR A 303 15.37 4.77 -11.40
CA TYR A 303 14.31 5.65 -11.91
C TYR A 303 14.32 7.07 -11.33
N MET A 304 15.13 7.34 -10.31
CA MET A 304 15.24 8.65 -9.69
C MET A 304 16.66 8.91 -9.19
N ASP A 305 17.01 10.20 -9.13
CA ASP A 305 18.18 10.65 -8.39
C ASP A 305 17.82 10.68 -6.90
N GLU A 306 18.51 9.86 -6.09
CA GLU A 306 18.26 9.75 -4.65
C GLU A 306 18.67 11.01 -3.87
N ALA A 307 19.56 11.85 -4.41
CA ALA A 307 20.02 13.08 -3.76
C ALA A 307 19.03 14.25 -3.93
N THR A 308 18.24 14.25 -5.00
CA THR A 308 17.28 15.33 -5.30
C THR A 308 15.83 14.87 -5.23
N GLY A 309 15.60 13.58 -5.40
CA GLY A 309 14.28 12.98 -5.49
C GLY A 309 13.60 13.16 -6.86
N ALA A 310 14.30 13.77 -7.83
CA ALA A 310 13.83 13.97 -9.18
C ALA A 310 13.87 12.67 -9.97
N ARG A 311 12.99 12.53 -10.97
CA ARG A 311 13.04 11.39 -11.89
C ARG A 311 14.34 11.44 -12.69
N SER A 312 14.97 10.29 -12.88
CA SER A 312 16.12 10.15 -13.76
C SER A 312 15.66 10.05 -15.23
N GLU A 313 16.60 10.16 -16.15
CA GLU A 313 16.38 9.95 -17.59
C GLU A 313 15.88 8.52 -17.88
N THR A 314 16.22 7.56 -17.02
CA THR A 314 15.82 6.15 -17.13
C THR A 314 14.43 5.85 -16.56
N PHE A 315 13.71 6.84 -16.02
CA PHE A 315 12.40 6.63 -15.40
C PHE A 315 11.42 5.89 -16.31
N ALA A 316 11.34 6.28 -17.59
CA ALA A 316 10.44 5.65 -18.56
C ALA A 316 10.81 4.19 -18.83
N VAL A 317 12.11 3.88 -18.87
CA VAL A 317 12.62 2.50 -19.05
C VAL A 317 12.22 1.64 -17.85
N THR A 318 12.46 2.13 -16.63
CA THR A 318 12.10 1.41 -15.40
C THR A 318 10.59 1.23 -15.26
N ARG A 319 9.78 2.25 -15.62
CA ARG A 319 8.32 2.10 -15.67
C ARG A 319 7.90 1.02 -16.68
N GLY A 320 8.58 0.90 -17.83
CA GLY A 320 8.34 -0.15 -18.82
C GLY A 320 8.66 -1.55 -18.28
N ILE A 321 9.76 -1.69 -17.53
CA ILE A 321 10.12 -2.94 -16.84
C ILE A 321 9.05 -3.32 -15.82
N VAL A 322 8.68 -2.40 -14.92
CA VAL A 322 7.64 -2.63 -13.91
C VAL A 322 6.32 -2.98 -14.59
N SER A 323 5.98 -2.32 -15.69
CA SER A 323 4.80 -2.65 -16.50
C SER A 323 4.82 -4.09 -17.02
N GLY A 324 5.97 -4.57 -17.51
CA GLY A 324 6.14 -5.97 -17.90
C GLY A 324 5.94 -6.93 -16.72
N ILE A 325 6.55 -6.63 -15.58
CA ILE A 325 6.44 -7.42 -14.34
C ILE A 325 4.99 -7.54 -13.90
N LEU A 326 4.25 -6.43 -13.91
CA LEU A 326 2.84 -6.40 -13.54
C LEU A 326 1.99 -7.26 -14.48
N ARG A 327 2.24 -7.22 -15.80
CA ARG A 327 1.55 -8.09 -16.76
C ARG A 327 1.84 -9.56 -16.49
N ALA A 328 3.10 -9.92 -16.27
CA ALA A 328 3.51 -11.30 -15.99
C ALA A 328 2.86 -11.83 -14.69
N ALA A 329 2.90 -11.04 -13.62
CA ALA A 329 2.30 -11.37 -12.33
C ALA A 329 0.78 -11.55 -12.43
N ILE A 330 0.08 -10.59 -13.06
CA ILE A 330 -1.39 -10.63 -13.21
C ILE A 330 -1.81 -11.78 -14.12
N ALA A 331 -1.10 -12.02 -15.23
CA ALA A 331 -1.40 -13.13 -16.13
C ALA A 331 -1.20 -14.49 -15.45
N SER A 332 -0.09 -14.66 -14.74
CA SER A 332 0.20 -15.87 -13.95
C SER A 332 -0.85 -16.12 -12.88
N TRP A 333 -1.24 -15.08 -12.13
CA TRP A 333 -2.32 -15.19 -11.14
C TRP A 333 -3.67 -15.55 -11.78
N SER A 334 -3.98 -14.97 -12.94
CA SER A 334 -5.26 -15.16 -13.61
C SER A 334 -5.43 -16.55 -14.23
N ALA A 335 -4.32 -17.19 -14.64
CA ALA A 335 -4.30 -18.49 -15.30
C ALA A 335 -4.52 -19.69 -14.35
N VAL A 336 -4.44 -19.47 -13.04
CA VAL A 336 -4.71 -20.49 -12.04
C VAL A 336 -6.17 -20.36 -11.61
N ASP A 337 -7.04 -21.14 -12.25
CA ASP A 337 -8.45 -21.32 -11.87
C ASP A 337 -8.57 -22.04 -10.52
#